data_AF-A0A0Q8EAQ7-F1
#
_entry.id   AF-A0A0Q8EAQ7-F1
#
_cell.length_a   1.000
_cell.length_b   1.000
_cell.length_c   1.000
_cell.angle_alpha   90.00
_cell.angle_beta   90.00
_cell.angle_gamma   90.00
#
_symmetry.space_group_name_H-M   'P 1'
#
loop_
_entity.id
_entity.type
_entity.pdbx_description
1 polymer ?
#
loop_
_entity_poly.entity_id
_entity_poly.type
_entity_poly.pdbx_seq_one_letter_code
_entity_poly.pdbx_strand_id
1 'polypeptide(L)'
;MPRLFARLPVSLHGPALKALIALAVLCSFTALILLTVFFNRTESTGHLWWKETKEIPFSERRPYLVACVGSALAAVTFLIGALELVVTRASQRRADQRRRDEAMTALWRQEQEVAEAHQRHQMEQAEAQRRWELSPAGQAARQAEAAEAQWRREVEYAEAQRRHQLEIAQRAEREAGEARLRWEQSTAGQAALAYGRGDRYFSIELLVDGDLAHHLNDIAKAGWLEESVGGRRHKKTAIQRPLDDGSHEVMRETFEYRTYLFRRNV
;
A
#
# COMPACT_ATOMS: atom_id res chain seq x y z
N MET A 1 -35.79 -30.61 46.99
CA MET A 1 -34.65 -30.11 47.79
C MET A 1 -34.76 -28.60 47.89
N PRO A 2 -34.76 -28.01 49.10
CA PRO A 2 -34.78 -26.56 49.27
C PRO A 2 -33.52 -25.97 48.63
N ARG A 3 -33.69 -25.11 47.62
CA ARG A 3 -32.56 -24.49 46.90
C ARG A 3 -31.94 -23.38 47.76
N LEU A 4 -31.16 -23.76 48.77
CA LEU A 4 -30.52 -22.83 49.70
C LEU A 4 -29.60 -21.82 48.98
N PHE A 5 -28.98 -22.23 47.87
CA PHE A 5 -28.05 -21.41 47.11
C PHE A 5 -28.66 -20.66 45.91
N ALA A 6 -29.98 -20.72 45.68
CA ALA A 6 -30.61 -20.07 44.53
C ALA A 6 -30.53 -18.53 44.55
N ARG A 7 -30.30 -17.92 45.73
CA ARG A 7 -30.21 -16.47 45.92
C ARG A 7 -28.78 -15.93 45.94
N LEU A 8 -27.76 -16.78 45.86
CA LEU A 8 -26.37 -16.33 45.84
C LEU A 8 -26.07 -15.65 44.48
N PRO A 9 -25.46 -14.46 44.42
CA PRO A 9 -25.08 -13.83 43.16
C PRO A 9 -24.03 -14.68 42.42
N VAL A 10 -24.12 -14.72 41.09
CA VAL A 10 -23.30 -15.59 40.22
C VAL A 10 -21.80 -15.35 40.40
N SER A 11 -21.41 -14.10 40.71
CA SER A 11 -20.02 -13.71 41.02
C SER A 11 -19.45 -14.46 42.22
N LEU A 12 -20.27 -14.77 43.22
CA LEU A 12 -19.84 -15.43 44.45
C LEU A 12 -19.90 -16.96 44.37
N HIS A 13 -20.55 -17.54 43.36
CA HIS A 13 -20.62 -19.00 43.24
C HIS A 13 -19.24 -19.66 43.07
N GLY A 14 -18.24 -18.91 42.56
CA GLY A 14 -16.90 -19.44 42.28
C GLY A 14 -16.10 -19.62 43.56
N PRO A 15 -15.93 -18.52 44.32
CA PRO A 15 -15.38 -18.58 45.67
C PRO A 15 -16.16 -19.53 46.58
N ALA A 16 -17.49 -19.52 46.55
CA ALA A 16 -18.32 -20.40 47.39
C ALA A 16 -18.09 -21.88 47.08
N LEU A 17 -18.00 -22.27 45.80
CA LEU A 17 -17.71 -23.65 45.42
C LEU A 17 -16.34 -24.10 45.95
N LYS A 18 -15.31 -23.25 45.78
CA LYS A 18 -13.95 -23.54 46.28
C LYS A 18 -13.94 -23.68 47.81
N ALA A 19 -14.63 -22.79 48.51
CA ALA A 19 -14.74 -22.83 49.96
C ALA A 19 -15.45 -24.10 50.46
N LEU A 20 -16.58 -24.49 49.84
CA LEU A 20 -17.29 -25.70 50.20
C LEU A 20 -16.45 -26.97 49.97
N ILE A 21 -15.73 -27.05 48.85
CA ILE A 21 -14.83 -28.17 48.58
C ILE A 21 -13.66 -28.19 49.58
N ALA A 22 -13.05 -27.04 49.87
CA ALA A 22 -11.95 -26.95 50.83
C ALA A 22 -12.39 -27.37 52.24
N LEU A 23 -13.59 -26.93 52.68
CA LEU A 23 -14.18 -27.33 53.95
C LEU A 23 -14.50 -28.83 53.98
N ALA A 24 -15.02 -29.39 52.88
CA ALA A 24 -15.25 -30.83 52.79
C ALA A 24 -13.96 -31.63 52.95
N VAL A 25 -12.89 -31.24 52.24
CA VAL A 25 -11.57 -31.88 52.33
C VAL A 25 -10.99 -31.75 53.75
N LEU A 26 -11.09 -30.57 54.36
CA LEU A 26 -10.63 -30.35 55.73
C LEU A 26 -11.38 -31.25 56.71
N CYS A 27 -12.71 -31.31 56.64
CA CYS A 27 -13.53 -32.18 57.49
C CYS A 27 -13.22 -33.67 57.28
N SER A 28 -12.98 -34.11 56.04
CA SER A 28 -12.57 -35.48 55.74
C SER A 28 -11.20 -35.81 56.35
N PHE A 29 -10.25 -34.88 56.26
CA PHE A 29 -8.92 -35.03 56.84
C PHE A 29 -8.97 -35.07 58.37
N THR A 30 -9.76 -34.18 58.99
CA THR A 30 -10.01 -34.19 60.44
C THR A 30 -10.65 -35.50 60.88
N ALA A 31 -11.65 -36.02 60.15
CA ALA A 31 -12.26 -37.31 60.44
C ALA A 31 -11.23 -38.44 60.40
N LEU A 32 -10.32 -38.43 59.41
CA LEU A 32 -9.27 -39.45 59.30
C LEU A 32 -8.27 -39.40 60.46
N ILE A 33 -7.86 -38.21 60.92
CA ILE A 33 -6.99 -38.06 62.10
C ILE A 33 -7.71 -38.56 63.37
N LEU A 34 -8.97 -38.18 63.55
CA LEU A 34 -9.75 -38.62 64.72
C LEU A 34 -9.93 -40.14 64.72
N LEU A 35 -10.09 -40.74 63.55
CA LEU A 35 -10.18 -42.18 63.38
C LEU A 35 -8.86 -42.87 63.73
N THR A 36 -7.71 -42.35 63.29
CA THR A 36 -6.40 -42.91 63.65
C THR A 36 -6.11 -42.79 65.15
N VAL A 37 -6.46 -41.65 65.77
CA VAL A 37 -6.37 -41.46 67.23
C VAL A 37 -7.27 -42.45 67.97
N PHE A 38 -8.49 -42.66 67.50
CA PHE A 38 -9.42 -43.63 68.09
C PHE A 38 -8.90 -45.07 68.04
N PHE A 39 -8.31 -45.48 66.91
CA PHE A 39 -7.74 -46.81 66.74
C PHE A 39 -6.41 -47.00 67.48
N ASN A 40 -5.74 -45.91 67.89
CA ASN A 40 -4.54 -46.02 68.69
C ASN A 40 -4.90 -46.48 70.10
N ARG A 41 -4.64 -47.76 70.39
CA ARG A 41 -5.06 -48.42 71.64
C ARG A 41 -4.08 -48.19 72.79
N THR A 42 -2.86 -47.79 72.47
CA THR A 42 -1.75 -47.75 73.41
C THR A 42 -1.05 -46.40 73.34
N GLU A 43 -0.75 -45.85 74.51
CA GLU A 43 0.15 -44.71 74.64
C GLU A 43 1.47 -45.23 75.21
N SER A 44 2.58 -44.92 74.52
CA SER A 44 3.92 -45.26 75.01
C SER A 44 4.59 -43.97 75.47
N THR A 45 4.67 -43.79 76.79
CA THR A 45 5.35 -42.64 77.40
C THR A 45 6.69 -43.09 77.99
N GLY A 46 7.75 -42.31 77.75
CA GLY A 46 9.11 -42.58 78.26
C GLY A 46 10.25 -42.31 77.27
N HIS A 47 11.42 -41.91 77.78
CA HIS A 47 12.64 -41.74 76.98
C HIS A 47 13.29 -43.10 76.69
N LEU A 48 13.41 -43.44 75.40
CA LEU A 48 14.12 -44.53 74.68
C LEU A 48 14.34 -45.92 75.33
N TRP A 49 14.55 -46.04 76.64
CA TRP A 49 14.99 -47.25 77.34
C TRP A 49 14.01 -47.74 78.42
N TRP A 50 13.03 -46.90 78.82
CA TRP A 50 11.98 -47.25 79.79
C TRP A 50 10.63 -46.74 79.26
N LYS A 51 10.00 -47.51 78.37
CA LYS A 51 8.65 -47.18 77.86
C LYS A 51 7.60 -47.96 78.64
N GLU A 52 6.75 -47.25 79.35
CA GLU A 52 5.54 -47.82 79.95
C GLU A 52 4.43 -47.76 78.89
N THR A 53 3.86 -48.92 78.55
CA THR A 53 2.72 -48.99 77.62
C THR A 53 1.45 -49.03 78.45
N LYS A 54 0.63 -47.97 78.38
CA LYS A 54 -0.69 -47.93 79.02
C LYS A 54 -1.78 -48.11 77.97
N GLU A 55 -2.74 -48.99 78.26
CA GLU A 55 -3.96 -49.11 77.45
C GLU A 55 -4.92 -47.96 77.81
N ILE A 56 -5.33 -47.20 76.82
CA ILE A 56 -6.28 -46.09 77.02
C ILE A 56 -7.69 -46.68 77.17
N PRO A 57 -8.46 -46.37 78.22
CA PRO A 57 -9.81 -46.93 78.37
C PRO A 57 -10.75 -46.45 77.23
N PHE A 58 -11.72 -47.29 76.86
CA PHE A 58 -12.62 -46.98 75.75
C PHE A 58 -13.47 -45.72 75.98
N SER A 59 -13.84 -45.40 77.23
CA SER A 59 -14.58 -44.18 77.60
C SER A 59 -13.88 -42.90 77.16
N GLU A 60 -12.55 -42.85 77.23
CA GLU A 60 -11.75 -41.69 76.82
C GLU A 60 -11.61 -41.61 75.29
N ARG A 61 -11.77 -42.74 74.59
CA ARG A 61 -11.69 -42.80 73.13
C ARG A 61 -13.03 -42.47 72.43
N ARG A 62 -14.17 -42.68 73.08
CA ARG A 62 -15.52 -42.42 72.53
C ARG A 62 -15.72 -41.00 71.95
N PRO A 63 -15.27 -39.91 72.58
CA PRO A 63 -15.44 -38.57 72.03
C PRO A 63 -14.83 -38.40 70.63
N TYR A 64 -13.68 -39.03 70.36
CA TYR A 64 -13.03 -38.97 69.04
C TYR A 64 -13.85 -39.67 67.97
N LEU A 65 -14.52 -40.79 68.30
CA LEU A 65 -15.40 -41.47 67.38
C LEU A 65 -16.64 -40.62 67.04
N VAL A 66 -17.25 -39.98 68.05
CA VAL A 66 -18.40 -39.08 67.84
C VAL A 66 -17.98 -37.87 66.98
N ALA A 67 -16.83 -37.26 67.28
CA ALA A 67 -16.29 -36.15 66.48
C ALA A 67 -15.94 -36.57 65.04
N CYS A 68 -15.44 -37.80 64.85
CA CYS A 68 -15.18 -38.39 63.53
C CYS A 68 -16.47 -38.52 62.72
N VAL A 69 -17.53 -39.09 63.30
CA VAL A 69 -18.83 -39.21 62.64
C VAL A 69 -19.43 -37.84 62.31
N GLY A 70 -19.37 -36.90 63.27
CA GLY A 70 -19.82 -35.52 63.04
C GLY A 70 -19.07 -34.83 61.89
N SER A 71 -17.75 -34.98 61.85
CA SER A 71 -16.89 -34.40 60.79
C SER A 71 -17.18 -35.05 59.42
N ALA A 72 -17.41 -36.37 59.39
CA ALA A 72 -17.77 -37.08 58.16
C ALA A 72 -19.14 -36.62 57.62
N LEU A 73 -20.14 -36.46 58.50
CA LEU A 73 -21.45 -35.93 58.12
C LEU A 73 -21.34 -34.50 57.58
N ALA A 74 -20.57 -33.64 58.24
CA ALA A 74 -20.31 -32.27 57.78
C ALA A 74 -19.68 -32.27 56.37
N ALA A 75 -18.67 -33.12 56.13
CA ALA A 75 -18.04 -33.25 54.81
C ALA A 75 -19.06 -33.62 53.71
N VAL A 76 -19.94 -34.59 53.98
CA VAL A 76 -21.00 -34.98 53.04
C VAL A 76 -21.96 -33.82 52.76
N THR A 77 -22.37 -33.06 53.79
CA THR A 77 -23.26 -31.90 53.59
C THR A 77 -22.62 -30.80 52.73
N PHE A 78 -21.31 -30.53 52.91
CA PHE A 78 -20.59 -29.58 52.06
C PHE A 78 -20.48 -30.05 50.62
N LEU A 79 -20.27 -31.35 50.38
CA LEU A 79 -20.25 -31.92 49.03
C LEU A 79 -21.61 -31.83 48.34
N ILE A 80 -22.71 -32.10 49.05
CA ILE A 80 -24.07 -31.92 48.52
C ILE A 80 -24.29 -30.45 48.13
N GLY A 81 -23.91 -29.50 49.00
CA GLY A 81 -24.01 -28.07 48.70
C GLY A 81 -23.18 -27.65 47.48
N ALA A 82 -21.97 -28.20 47.32
CA ALA A 82 -21.12 -27.97 46.15
C ALA A 82 -21.77 -28.51 44.86
N LEU A 83 -22.36 -29.71 44.92
CA LEU A 83 -23.05 -30.32 43.78
C LEU A 83 -24.27 -29.49 43.34
N GLU A 84 -25.10 -29.05 44.29
CA GLU A 84 -26.24 -28.17 44.00
C GLU A 84 -25.82 -26.87 43.30
N LEU A 85 -24.69 -26.29 43.74
CA LEU A 85 -24.15 -25.07 43.15
C LEU A 85 -23.66 -25.29 41.72
N VAL A 86 -23.04 -26.45 41.43
CA VAL A 86 -22.62 -26.84 40.07
C VAL A 86 -23.82 -27.02 39.15
N VAL A 87 -24.86 -27.72 39.60
CA VAL A 87 -26.09 -27.94 38.81
C VAL A 87 -26.79 -26.61 38.53
N THR A 88 -26.88 -25.73 39.53
CA THR A 88 -27.47 -24.40 39.38
C THR A 88 -26.70 -23.58 38.34
N ARG A 89 -25.37 -23.55 38.41
CA ARG A 89 -24.52 -22.88 37.41
C ARG A 89 -24.69 -23.43 36.00
N ALA A 90 -24.76 -24.75 35.86
CA ALA A 90 -24.97 -25.39 34.57
C ALA A 90 -26.34 -25.01 33.98
N SER A 91 -27.38 -24.96 34.80
CA SER A 91 -28.73 -24.56 34.37
C SER A 91 -28.79 -23.09 33.94
N GLN A 92 -28.14 -22.19 34.69
CA GLN A 92 -28.06 -20.76 34.36
C GLN A 92 -27.30 -20.54 33.05
N ARG A 93 -26.15 -21.20 32.86
CA ARG A 93 -25.39 -21.12 31.61
C ARG A 93 -26.21 -21.56 30.39
N ARG A 94 -27.01 -22.62 30.52
CA ARG A 94 -27.90 -23.07 29.45
C ARG A 94 -29.02 -22.07 29.15
N ALA A 95 -29.59 -21.44 30.18
CA ALA A 95 -30.60 -20.40 30.00
C ALA A 95 -30.01 -19.14 29.32
N ASP A 96 -28.81 -18.73 29.73
CA ASP A 96 -28.10 -17.61 29.13
C ASP A 96 -27.70 -17.90 27.68
N GLN A 97 -27.25 -19.12 27.38
CA GLN A 97 -26.99 -19.58 26.02
C GLN A 97 -28.25 -19.50 25.16
N ARG A 98 -29.38 -20.03 25.62
CA ARG A 98 -30.65 -19.93 24.88
C ARG A 98 -31.06 -18.48 24.61
N ARG A 99 -30.95 -17.60 25.60
CA ARG A 99 -31.22 -16.16 25.41
C ARG A 99 -30.31 -15.52 24.37
N ARG A 100 -29.03 -15.91 24.35
CA ARG A 100 -28.08 -15.43 23.33
C ARG A 100 -28.43 -15.98 21.95
N ASP A 101 -28.78 -17.25 21.85
CA ASP A 101 -29.16 -17.89 20.59
C ASP A 101 -30.46 -17.28 20.03
N GLU A 102 -31.46 -17.03 20.91
CA GLU A 102 -32.70 -16.32 20.57
C GLU A 102 -32.42 -14.88 20.12
N ALA A 103 -31.55 -14.14 20.84
CA ALA A 103 -31.16 -12.79 20.45
C ALA A 103 -30.41 -12.78 19.11
N MET A 104 -29.49 -13.72 18.88
CA MET A 104 -28.77 -13.84 17.63
C MET A 104 -29.72 -14.17 16.47
N THR A 105 -30.63 -15.13 16.64
CA THR A 105 -31.61 -15.47 15.59
C THR A 105 -32.56 -14.32 15.28
N ALA A 106 -32.96 -13.53 16.28
CA ALA A 106 -33.72 -12.31 16.06
C ALA A 106 -32.94 -11.26 15.25
N LEU A 107 -31.66 -11.05 15.58
CA LEU A 107 -30.78 -10.15 14.81
C LEU A 107 -30.60 -10.63 13.37
N TRP A 108 -30.34 -11.92 13.15
CA TRP A 108 -30.23 -12.49 11.80
C TRP A 108 -31.50 -12.30 10.97
N ARG A 109 -32.69 -12.46 11.56
CA ARG A 109 -33.96 -12.19 10.87
C ARG A 109 -34.10 -10.72 10.51
N GLN A 110 -33.76 -9.82 11.43
CA GLN A 110 -33.80 -8.38 11.19
C GLN A 110 -32.85 -7.97 10.06
N GLU A 111 -31.63 -8.53 10.03
CA GLU A 111 -30.67 -8.26 8.94
C GLU A 111 -31.18 -8.77 7.60
N GLN A 112 -31.83 -9.95 7.56
CA GLN A 112 -32.45 -10.47 6.34
C GLN A 112 -33.59 -9.57 5.85
N GLU A 113 -34.46 -9.10 6.73
CA GLU A 113 -35.56 -8.18 6.36
C GLU A 113 -35.02 -6.86 5.80
N VAL A 114 -33.97 -6.31 6.40
CA VAL A 114 -33.32 -5.08 5.91
C VAL A 114 -32.65 -5.32 4.55
N ALA A 115 -31.96 -6.45 4.38
CA ALA A 115 -31.33 -6.80 3.11
C ALA A 115 -32.36 -6.98 1.99
N GLU A 116 -33.48 -7.66 2.27
CA GLU A 116 -34.58 -7.81 1.32
C GLU A 116 -35.21 -6.45 0.97
N ALA A 117 -35.46 -5.60 1.96
CA ALA A 117 -36.00 -4.26 1.72
C ALA A 117 -35.06 -3.41 0.86
N HIS A 118 -33.75 -3.48 1.13
CA HIS A 118 -32.74 -2.79 0.34
C HIS A 118 -32.71 -3.29 -1.12
N GLN A 119 -32.76 -4.62 -1.31
CA GLN A 119 -32.79 -5.22 -2.63
C GLN A 119 -34.05 -4.83 -3.41
N ARG A 120 -35.23 -4.80 -2.77
CA ARG A 120 -36.47 -4.32 -3.39
C ARG A 120 -36.36 -2.87 -3.82
N HIS A 121 -35.83 -2.01 -2.95
CA HIS A 121 -35.64 -0.60 -3.28
C HIS A 121 -34.67 -0.40 -4.46
N GLN A 122 -33.58 -1.16 -4.52
CA GLN A 122 -32.66 -1.13 -5.66
C GLN A 122 -33.34 -1.59 -6.97
N MET A 123 -34.15 -2.64 -6.92
CA MET A 123 -34.91 -3.10 -8.09
C MET A 123 -35.93 -2.05 -8.55
N GLU A 124 -36.65 -1.41 -7.63
CA GLU A 124 -37.58 -0.33 -7.94
C GLU A 124 -36.88 0.88 -8.57
N GLN A 125 -35.72 1.28 -8.05
CA GLN A 125 -34.90 2.35 -8.64
C GLN A 125 -34.41 1.98 -10.04
N ALA A 126 -33.92 0.74 -10.23
CA ALA A 126 -33.46 0.27 -11.52
C ALA A 126 -34.60 0.20 -12.54
N GLU A 127 -35.80 -0.22 -12.13
CA GLU A 127 -36.99 -0.20 -12.98
C GLU A 127 -37.43 1.23 -13.31
N ALA A 128 -37.43 2.14 -12.34
CA ALA A 128 -37.74 3.55 -12.57
C ALA A 128 -36.76 4.19 -13.55
N GLN A 129 -35.46 3.90 -13.41
CA GLN A 129 -34.43 4.34 -14.33
C GLN A 129 -34.65 3.77 -15.73
N ARG A 130 -34.88 2.46 -15.87
CA ARG A 130 -35.20 1.83 -17.16
C ARG A 130 -36.44 2.46 -17.80
N ARG A 131 -37.49 2.72 -17.02
CA ARG A 131 -38.70 3.40 -17.52
C ARG A 131 -38.40 4.81 -18.01
N TRP A 132 -37.58 5.56 -17.27
CA TRP A 132 -37.15 6.89 -17.69
C TRP A 132 -36.32 6.83 -18.97
N GLU A 133 -35.35 5.91 -19.06
CA GLU A 133 -34.51 5.72 -20.23
C GLU A 133 -35.28 5.33 -21.49
N LEU A 134 -36.34 4.53 -21.33
CA LEU A 134 -37.24 4.14 -22.42
C LEU A 134 -38.26 5.23 -22.77
N SER A 135 -38.49 6.19 -21.88
CA SER A 135 -39.42 7.30 -22.13
C SER A 135 -38.90 8.22 -23.25
N PRO A 136 -39.79 8.92 -23.98
CA PRO A 136 -39.38 9.88 -24.99
C PRO A 136 -38.41 10.96 -24.47
N ALA A 137 -38.60 11.40 -23.23
CA ALA A 137 -37.71 12.37 -22.59
C ALA A 137 -36.31 11.80 -22.34
N GLY A 138 -36.20 10.56 -21.85
CA GLY A 138 -34.92 9.89 -21.64
C GLY A 138 -34.21 9.58 -22.96
N GLN A 139 -34.94 9.19 -24.00
CA GLN A 139 -34.37 9.01 -25.34
C GLN A 139 -33.86 10.32 -25.93
N ALA A 140 -34.62 11.41 -25.78
CA ALA A 140 -34.18 12.75 -26.22
C ALA A 140 -32.93 13.22 -25.46
N ALA A 141 -32.86 12.98 -24.15
CA ALA A 141 -31.67 13.30 -23.35
C ALA A 141 -30.43 12.53 -23.84
N ARG A 142 -30.55 11.22 -24.10
CA ARG A 142 -29.45 10.41 -24.66
C ARG A 142 -29.00 10.90 -26.03
N GLN A 143 -29.94 11.29 -26.89
CA GLN A 143 -29.62 11.84 -28.20
C GLN A 143 -28.90 13.18 -28.09
N ALA A 144 -29.32 14.05 -27.16
CA ALA A 144 -28.65 15.31 -26.87
C ALA A 144 -27.22 15.09 -26.34
N GLU A 145 -27.04 14.17 -25.39
CA GLU A 145 -25.71 13.80 -24.88
C GLU A 145 -24.81 13.23 -25.97
N ALA A 146 -25.35 12.37 -26.85
CA ALA A 146 -24.60 11.82 -27.98
C ALA A 146 -24.21 12.91 -28.99
N ALA A 147 -25.11 13.84 -29.29
CA ALA A 147 -24.83 14.97 -30.17
C ALA A 147 -23.78 15.92 -29.58
N GLU A 148 -23.85 16.20 -28.27
CA GLU A 148 -22.84 17.01 -27.58
C GLU A 148 -21.47 16.32 -27.59
N ALA A 149 -21.43 15.00 -27.35
CA ALA A 149 -20.20 14.23 -27.40
C ALA A 149 -19.59 14.20 -28.81
N GLN A 150 -20.42 14.10 -29.86
CA GLN A 150 -19.96 14.20 -31.25
C GLN A 150 -19.39 15.59 -31.54
N TRP A 151 -20.11 16.64 -31.17
CA TRP A 151 -19.66 18.03 -31.35
C TRP A 151 -18.32 18.29 -30.65
N ARG A 152 -18.13 17.82 -29.42
CA ARG A 152 -16.85 17.95 -28.70
C ARG A 152 -15.70 17.29 -29.46
N ARG A 153 -15.91 16.09 -30.01
CA ARG A 153 -14.89 15.39 -30.82
C ARG A 153 -14.56 16.14 -32.11
N GLU A 154 -15.55 16.73 -32.77
CA GLU A 154 -15.32 17.55 -33.97
C GLU A 154 -14.52 18.80 -33.65
N VAL A 155 -14.81 19.47 -32.53
CA VAL A 155 -14.05 20.63 -32.05
C VAL A 155 -12.60 20.24 -31.74
N GLU A 156 -12.39 19.17 -30.97
CA GLU A 156 -11.05 18.66 -30.65
C GLU A 156 -10.27 18.30 -31.92
N TYR A 157 -10.92 17.65 -32.89
CA TYR A 157 -10.30 17.30 -34.17
C TYR A 157 -9.93 18.55 -34.98
N ALA A 158 -10.80 19.55 -35.05
CA ALA A 158 -10.53 20.81 -35.75
C ALA A 158 -9.38 21.59 -35.09
N GLU A 159 -9.31 21.60 -33.76
CA GLU A 159 -8.19 22.19 -33.03
C GLU A 159 -6.87 21.44 -33.27
N ALA A 160 -6.90 20.10 -33.26
CA ALA A 160 -5.73 19.28 -33.56
C ALA A 160 -5.22 19.52 -34.98
N GLN A 161 -6.13 19.61 -35.97
CA GLN A 161 -5.77 19.96 -37.35
C GLN A 161 -5.13 21.35 -37.43
N ARG A 162 -5.69 22.36 -36.75
CA ARG A 162 -5.10 23.71 -36.72
C ARG A 162 -3.71 23.71 -36.10
N ARG A 163 -3.51 23.00 -34.98
CA ARG A 163 -2.19 22.86 -34.34
C ARG A 163 -1.19 22.20 -35.29
N HIS A 164 -1.59 21.12 -35.96
CA HIS A 164 -0.73 20.44 -36.92
C HIS A 164 -0.34 21.33 -38.11
N GLN A 165 -1.28 22.12 -38.65
CA GLN A 165 -0.98 23.08 -39.71
C GLN A 165 -0.01 24.17 -39.25
N LEU A 166 -0.18 24.68 -38.02
CA LEU A 166 0.75 25.65 -37.44
C LEU A 166 2.15 25.05 -37.23
N GLU A 167 2.25 23.80 -36.78
CA GLU A 167 3.53 23.11 -36.63
C GLU A 167 4.24 22.93 -37.97
N ILE A 168 3.52 22.54 -39.02
CA ILE A 168 4.08 22.45 -40.39
C ILE A 168 4.58 23.81 -40.85
N ALA A 169 3.80 24.88 -40.67
CA ALA A 169 4.18 26.23 -41.07
C ALA A 169 5.43 26.70 -40.30
N GLN A 170 5.46 26.52 -38.97
CA GLN A 170 6.62 26.88 -38.16
C GLN A 170 7.86 26.06 -38.53
N ARG A 171 7.70 24.78 -38.85
CA ARG A 171 8.81 23.95 -39.32
C ARG A 171 9.34 24.45 -40.66
N ALA A 172 8.47 24.78 -41.60
CA ALA A 172 8.87 25.34 -42.88
C ALA A 172 9.57 26.70 -42.72
N GLU A 173 9.09 27.56 -41.81
CA GLU A 173 9.75 28.83 -41.49
C GLU A 173 11.14 28.63 -40.86
N ARG A 174 11.28 27.67 -39.94
CA ARG A 174 12.58 27.32 -39.35
C ARG A 174 13.53 26.77 -40.40
N GLU A 175 13.08 25.83 -41.23
CA GLU A 175 13.88 25.25 -42.31
C GLU A 175 14.30 26.33 -43.33
N ALA A 176 13.41 27.25 -43.68
CA ALA A 176 13.72 28.38 -44.57
C ALA A 176 14.72 29.36 -43.91
N GLY A 177 14.54 29.67 -42.62
CA GLY A 177 15.45 30.51 -41.84
C GLY A 177 16.85 29.88 -41.72
N GLU A 178 16.92 28.59 -41.43
CA GLU A 178 18.17 27.83 -41.39
C GLU A 178 18.82 27.75 -42.77
N ALA A 179 18.06 27.47 -43.83
CA ALA A 179 18.58 27.44 -45.19
C ALA A 179 19.15 28.81 -45.60
N ARG A 180 18.47 29.89 -45.22
CA ARG A 180 18.95 31.26 -45.40
C ARG A 180 20.24 31.50 -44.62
N LEU A 181 20.29 31.17 -43.33
CA LEU A 181 21.49 31.33 -42.51
C LEU A 181 22.68 30.53 -43.06
N ARG A 182 22.46 29.27 -43.47
CA ARG A 182 23.48 28.43 -44.11
C ARG A 182 23.98 29.05 -45.41
N TRP A 183 23.08 29.59 -46.24
CA TRP A 183 23.45 30.30 -47.45
C TRP A 183 24.26 31.57 -47.12
N GLU A 184 23.80 32.40 -46.18
CA GLU A 184 24.49 33.63 -45.76
C GLU A 184 25.89 33.35 -45.18
N GLN A 185 26.07 32.20 -44.52
CA GLN A 185 27.36 31.73 -44.01
C GLN A 185 28.25 31.08 -45.08
N SER A 186 27.68 30.61 -46.19
CA SER A 186 28.44 30.02 -47.29
C SER A 186 29.30 31.06 -47.99
N THR A 187 30.39 30.61 -48.61
CA THR A 187 31.30 31.46 -49.41
C THR A 187 30.54 32.27 -50.48
N ALA A 188 29.60 31.64 -51.18
CA ALA A 188 28.79 32.28 -52.21
C ALA A 188 27.89 33.38 -51.63
N GLY A 189 27.21 33.10 -50.50
CA GLY A 189 26.32 34.06 -49.85
C GLY A 189 27.07 35.25 -49.24
N GLN A 190 28.22 35.01 -48.59
CA GLN A 190 29.06 36.08 -48.06
C GLN A 190 29.53 37.04 -49.16
N ALA A 191 29.96 36.50 -50.30
CA ALA A 191 30.38 37.27 -51.46
C ALA A 191 29.22 38.08 -52.07
N ALA A 192 28.05 37.45 -52.25
CA ALA A 192 26.86 38.11 -52.77
C ALA A 192 26.36 39.24 -51.85
N LEU A 193 26.35 39.02 -50.53
CA LEU A 193 25.97 40.04 -49.54
C LEU A 193 26.93 41.22 -49.55
N ALA A 194 28.25 40.98 -49.59
CA ALA A 194 29.25 42.05 -49.69
C ALA A 194 29.07 42.88 -50.97
N TYR A 195 28.79 42.22 -52.10
CA TYR A 195 28.55 42.89 -53.37
C TYR A 195 27.27 43.75 -53.30
N GLY A 196 26.20 43.21 -52.72
CA GLY A 196 24.93 43.91 -52.52
C GLY A 196 25.02 45.12 -51.60
N ARG A 197 25.88 45.08 -50.56
CA ARG A 197 26.17 46.23 -49.68
C ARG A 197 26.95 47.35 -50.37
N GLY A 198 27.58 47.06 -51.50
CA GLY A 198 28.37 48.02 -52.26
C GLY A 198 29.86 48.05 -51.88
N ASP A 199 30.36 47.00 -51.21
CA ASP A 199 31.75 46.92 -50.78
C ASP A 199 32.69 46.96 -52.01
N ARG A 200 33.80 47.72 -51.92
CA ARG A 200 34.79 47.79 -53.01
C ARG A 200 35.73 46.59 -53.03
N TYR A 201 35.99 46.04 -51.84
CA TYR A 201 36.88 44.92 -51.61
C TYR A 201 36.18 43.89 -50.72
N PHE A 202 36.43 42.62 -50.97
CA PHE A 202 35.93 41.49 -50.18
C PHE A 202 37.10 40.56 -49.90
N SER A 203 37.30 40.21 -48.63
CA SER A 203 38.33 39.25 -48.23
C SER A 203 37.71 38.09 -47.47
N ILE A 204 38.14 36.87 -47.80
CA ILE A 204 37.65 35.66 -47.15
C ILE A 204 38.79 34.65 -46.98
N GLU A 205 38.79 33.95 -45.84
CA GLU A 205 39.70 32.85 -45.56
C GLU A 205 39.02 31.54 -45.98
N LEU A 206 39.60 30.84 -46.96
CA LEU A 206 39.08 29.58 -47.51
C LEU A 206 39.97 28.41 -47.14
N LEU A 207 39.36 27.27 -46.87
CA LEU A 207 40.08 26.01 -46.70
C LEU A 207 40.63 25.54 -48.06
N VAL A 208 41.85 25.03 -48.07
CA VAL A 208 42.48 24.44 -49.26
C VAL A 208 42.16 22.96 -49.29
N ASP A 209 41.04 22.62 -49.91
CA ASP A 209 40.53 21.27 -50.10
C ASP A 209 40.10 21.02 -51.55
N GLY A 210 39.38 19.92 -51.80
CA GLY A 210 38.86 19.57 -53.12
C GLY A 210 37.80 20.54 -53.67
N ASP A 211 37.16 21.35 -52.81
CA ASP A 211 36.07 22.25 -53.15
C ASP A 211 36.53 23.71 -53.33
N LEU A 212 37.81 24.01 -53.04
CA LEU A 212 38.40 25.34 -53.19
C LEU A 212 38.09 25.98 -54.55
N ALA A 213 38.21 25.23 -55.65
CA ALA A 213 37.93 25.75 -56.99
C ALA A 213 36.45 26.13 -57.17
N HIS A 214 35.54 25.40 -56.53
CA HIS A 214 34.10 25.70 -56.55
C HIS A 214 33.82 27.00 -55.79
N HIS A 215 34.39 27.14 -54.59
CA HIS A 215 34.27 28.35 -53.77
C HIS A 215 34.78 29.61 -54.50
N LEU A 216 35.94 29.54 -55.16
CA LEU A 216 36.47 30.65 -55.94
C LEU A 216 35.58 31.00 -57.14
N ASN A 217 35.04 30.00 -57.83
CA ASN A 217 34.11 30.20 -58.94
C ASN A 217 32.80 30.87 -58.49
N ASP A 218 32.28 30.50 -57.32
CA ASP A 218 31.08 31.12 -56.77
C ASP A 218 31.28 32.60 -56.42
N ILE A 219 32.44 32.94 -55.83
CA ILE A 219 32.83 34.33 -55.58
C ILE A 219 32.93 35.10 -56.91
N ALA A 220 33.55 34.51 -57.93
CA ALA A 220 33.68 35.13 -59.25
C ALA A 220 32.32 35.38 -59.91
N LYS A 221 31.40 34.41 -59.86
CA LYS A 221 30.02 34.54 -60.36
C LYS A 221 29.23 35.64 -59.66
N ALA A 222 29.52 35.91 -58.38
CA ALA A 222 28.92 37.03 -57.66
C ALA A 222 29.47 38.41 -58.09
N GLY A 223 30.39 38.46 -59.05
CA GLY A 223 30.92 39.70 -59.63
C GLY A 223 32.23 40.18 -59.03
N TRP A 224 32.99 39.29 -58.40
CA TRP A 224 34.28 39.61 -57.79
C TRP A 224 35.44 39.18 -58.68
N LEU A 225 36.48 40.01 -58.78
CA LEU A 225 37.74 39.69 -59.44
C LEU A 225 38.81 39.46 -58.38
N GLU A 226 39.48 38.31 -58.44
CA GLU A 226 40.62 38.02 -57.58
C GLU A 226 41.74 39.04 -57.87
N GLU A 227 42.24 39.69 -56.82
CA GLU A 227 43.29 40.71 -56.94
C GLU A 227 44.60 40.22 -56.33
N SER A 228 44.53 39.58 -55.16
CA SER A 228 45.71 38.97 -54.56
C SER A 228 45.36 37.80 -53.65
N VAL A 229 46.30 36.86 -53.56
CA VAL A 229 46.29 35.79 -52.57
C VAL A 229 47.13 36.25 -51.38
N GLY A 230 46.47 36.42 -50.24
CA GLY A 230 47.09 36.76 -48.97
C GLY A 230 47.80 35.58 -48.31
N GLY A 231 48.14 35.75 -47.02
CA GLY A 231 48.93 34.80 -46.25
C GLY A 231 48.29 33.40 -46.13
N ARG A 232 49.16 32.39 -45.95
CA ARG A 232 48.78 31.00 -45.63
C ARG A 232 48.69 30.84 -44.12
N ARG A 233 47.65 30.16 -43.66
CA ARG A 233 47.48 29.82 -42.24
C ARG A 233 47.22 28.33 -42.11
N HIS A 234 48.00 27.64 -41.28
CA HIS A 234 47.74 26.24 -40.96
C HIS A 234 47.06 26.15 -39.60
N LYS A 235 45.96 25.40 -39.52
CA LYS A 235 45.29 25.08 -38.26
C LYS A 235 45.42 23.58 -38.02
N LYS A 236 46.10 23.21 -36.94
CA LYS A 236 46.20 21.83 -36.48
C LYS A 236 45.03 21.54 -35.56
N THR A 237 44.27 20.50 -35.85
CA THR A 237 43.13 20.07 -35.03
C THR A 237 43.30 18.60 -34.67
N ALA A 238 42.96 18.25 -33.44
CA ALA A 238 42.88 16.88 -32.97
C ALA A 238 41.43 16.56 -32.67
N ILE A 239 40.85 15.60 -33.39
CA ILE A 239 39.51 15.10 -33.14
C ILE A 239 39.67 13.80 -32.35
N GLN A 240 39.06 13.74 -31.17
CA GLN A 240 39.05 12.54 -30.34
C GLN A 240 37.72 11.84 -30.55
N ARG A 241 37.76 10.60 -31.01
CA ARG A 241 36.58 9.74 -31.15
C ARG A 241 36.66 8.63 -30.10
N PRO A 242 35.70 8.54 -29.17
CA PRO A 242 35.65 7.41 -28.24
C PRO A 242 35.28 6.12 -28.97
N LEU A 243 35.90 5.01 -28.57
CA LEU A 243 35.61 3.66 -29.05
C LEU A 243 34.87 2.84 -27.99
N ASP A 244 34.14 1.81 -28.42
CA ASP A 244 33.28 1.00 -27.56
C ASP A 244 34.06 0.21 -26.48
N ASP A 245 35.38 0.04 -26.65
CA ASP A 245 36.29 -0.60 -25.69
C ASP A 245 36.81 0.36 -24.61
N GLY A 246 36.38 1.63 -24.62
CA GLY A 246 36.80 2.67 -23.68
C GLY A 246 38.09 3.39 -24.07
N SER A 247 38.72 3.04 -25.19
CA SER A 247 39.86 3.77 -25.75
C SER A 247 39.39 4.96 -26.60
N HIS A 248 40.33 5.84 -27.00
CA HIS A 248 40.04 6.97 -27.87
C HIS A 248 40.95 6.94 -29.11
N GLU A 249 40.35 7.04 -30.28
CA GLU A 249 41.08 7.30 -31.51
C GLU A 249 41.33 8.81 -31.62
N VAL A 250 42.60 9.20 -31.76
CA VAL A 250 42.98 10.61 -31.93
C VAL A 250 43.40 10.82 -33.38
N MET A 251 42.48 11.34 -34.20
CA MET A 251 42.82 11.76 -35.55
C MET A 251 43.40 13.18 -35.52
N ARG A 252 44.61 13.33 -36.05
CA ARG A 252 45.26 14.64 -36.18
C ARG A 252 45.16 15.07 -37.62
N GLU A 253 44.41 16.13 -37.85
CA GLU A 253 44.25 16.74 -39.17
C GLU A 253 44.89 18.12 -39.17
N THR A 254 45.58 18.45 -40.27
CA THR A 254 46.13 19.78 -40.49
C THR A 254 45.38 20.38 -41.66
N PHE A 255 44.62 21.43 -41.37
CA PHE A 255 43.88 22.19 -42.36
C PHE A 255 44.72 23.39 -42.80
N GLU A 256 44.94 23.55 -44.11
CA GLU A 256 45.53 24.75 -44.69
C GLU A 256 44.42 25.71 -45.12
N TYR A 257 44.47 26.93 -44.61
CA TYR A 257 43.60 28.02 -44.99
C TYR A 257 44.40 29.07 -45.76
N ARG A 258 43.76 29.71 -46.75
CA ARG A 258 44.32 30.82 -47.52
C ARG A 258 43.36 31.99 -47.51
N THR A 259 43.89 33.17 -47.23
CA THR A 259 43.10 34.41 -47.33
C THR A 259 43.16 34.93 -48.76
N TYR A 260 42.01 35.18 -49.37
CA TYR A 260 41.90 35.76 -50.70
C TYR A 260 41.34 37.17 -50.60
N LEU A 261 41.86 38.09 -51.41
CA LEU A 261 41.33 39.44 -51.56
C LEU A 261 40.79 39.62 -52.97
N PHE A 262 39.55 40.07 -53.04
CA PHE A 262 38.83 40.33 -54.28
C PHE A 262 38.47 41.81 -54.38
N ARG A 263 38.56 42.35 -55.60
CA ARG A 263 38.01 43.66 -55.97
C ARG A 263 36.71 43.49 -56.74
N ARG A 264 35.79 44.43 -56.57
CA ARG A 264 34.52 44.40 -57.28
C ARG A 264 34.73 44.55 -58.80
N ASN A 265 34.10 43.69 -59.61
CA ASN A 265 34.01 43.88 -61.05
C ASN A 265 32.92 44.94 -61.32
N VAL A 266 33.32 46.07 -61.88
CA VAL A 266 32.45 47.21 -62.21
C VAL A 266 32.14 47.19 -63.70
#